data_AF-A0A402AGG7-F1
#
_entry.id   AF-A0A402AGG7-F1
#
_cell.length_a   1.000
_cell.length_b   1.000
_cell.length_c   1.000
_cell.angle_alpha   90.00
_cell.angle_beta   90.00
_cell.angle_gamma   90.00
#
_symmetry.space_group_name_H-M   'P 1'
#
loop_
_entity.id
_entity.type
_entity.pdbx_description
1 polymer ?
#
loop_
_entity_poly.entity_id
_entity_poly.type
_entity_poly.pdbx_seq_one_letter_code
_entity_poly.pdbx_strand_id
1 'polypeptide(L)'
;MGYDANGNLKSTQYTRSSNFVATYSNYNADNEPTGATSTGSYAGQPTSGSATYAYDADGNLTSITNGSDGRGALSYAQTHSYNNANQDVSGTGTASGSTQSYSYGYTGIGQTERTTNNGTSTVYTGLGLSTEKTGGTTYEYVRCSCGLLNSERTSAGKVYYYLFNGQGSIVGMTDSAGNLVASYDYDPLGSISGSNVQSGIVNPWQYAGGYYDSTTGLTKFGIRYYDPIFGRWTQRTPIGGTLQETPKANPYEYAENDLVNYVGPHGTTPTVIGDVLACIGGIAADHQAY
;
A
#
# COMPACT_ATOMS: atom_id res chain seq x y z
N MET A 1 -18.99 -5.22 -4.52
CA MET A 1 -18.87 -4.52 -3.21
C MET A 1 -20.19 -3.83 -2.93
N GLY A 2 -20.54 -3.61 -1.66
CA GLY A 2 -21.75 -2.90 -1.24
C GLY A 2 -21.39 -1.69 -0.39
N TYR A 3 -22.11 -0.58 -0.58
CA TYR A 3 -21.86 0.71 0.08
C TYR A 3 -23.12 1.23 0.79
N ASP A 4 -22.94 2.08 1.81
CA ASP A 4 -24.04 2.86 2.38
C ASP A 4 -24.27 4.19 1.62
N ALA A 5 -25.25 4.97 2.06
CA ALA A 5 -25.62 6.24 1.43
C ALA A 5 -24.54 7.34 1.56
N ASN A 6 -23.56 7.16 2.45
CA ASN A 6 -22.44 8.07 2.65
C ASN A 6 -21.19 7.63 1.87
N GLY A 7 -21.30 6.56 1.05
CA GLY A 7 -20.18 6.00 0.31
C GLY A 7 -19.22 5.17 1.17
N ASN A 8 -19.64 4.74 2.36
CA ASN A 8 -18.84 3.84 3.18
C ASN A 8 -18.97 2.40 2.68
N LEU A 9 -17.83 1.72 2.54
CA LEU A 9 -17.79 0.30 2.18
C LEU A 9 -18.48 -0.54 3.27
N LYS A 10 -19.63 -1.17 2.99
CA LYS A 10 -20.31 -2.04 3.95
C LYS A 10 -19.88 -3.49 3.83
N SER A 11 -19.67 -3.96 2.61
CA SER A 11 -19.21 -5.32 2.39
C SER A 11 -18.40 -5.43 1.11
N THR A 12 -17.38 -6.27 1.17
CA THR A 12 -16.70 -6.79 0.01
C THR A 12 -16.81 -8.31 0.02
N GLN A 13 -17.08 -8.88 -1.15
CA GLN A 13 -17.07 -10.31 -1.36
C GLN A 13 -16.12 -10.59 -2.51
N TYR A 14 -15.18 -11.48 -2.26
CA TYR A 14 -14.25 -11.98 -3.25
C TYR A 14 -14.45 -13.46 -3.45
N THR A 15 -14.77 -13.84 -4.69
CA THR A 15 -15.12 -15.21 -5.08
C THR A 15 -13.99 -15.79 -5.95
N ARG A 16 -12.82 -16.09 -5.35
CA ARG A 16 -11.82 -16.99 -5.95
C ARG A 16 -11.86 -18.36 -5.24
N SER A 17 -10.74 -19.09 -5.18
CA SER A 17 -10.61 -20.45 -4.62
C SER A 17 -11.09 -20.61 -3.17
N SER A 18 -11.24 -19.50 -2.44
CA SER A 18 -11.92 -19.44 -1.16
C SER A 18 -12.75 -18.15 -1.08
N ASN A 19 -14.01 -18.28 -0.68
CA ASN A 19 -14.91 -17.15 -0.49
C ASN A 19 -14.40 -16.31 0.68
N PHE A 20 -13.82 -15.14 0.40
CA PHE A 20 -13.56 -14.15 1.42
C PHE A 20 -14.65 -13.09 1.42
N VAL A 21 -15.19 -12.81 2.58
CA VAL A 21 -16.18 -11.75 2.78
C VAL A 21 -15.69 -10.88 3.92
N ALA A 22 -15.37 -9.62 3.64
CA ALA A 22 -15.20 -8.61 4.69
C ALA A 22 -16.46 -7.77 4.80
N THR A 23 -16.94 -7.58 6.02
CA THR A 23 -18.12 -6.78 6.36
C THR A 23 -17.71 -5.72 7.37
N TYR A 24 -18.00 -4.47 7.07
CA TYR A 24 -17.76 -3.34 7.97
C TYR A 24 -18.99 -3.17 8.83
N SER A 25 -18.81 -3.39 10.13
CA SER A 25 -19.90 -3.49 11.07
C SER A 25 -20.47 -2.11 11.39
N ASN A 26 -19.60 -1.09 11.53
CA ASN A 26 -19.95 0.23 12.04
C ASN A 26 -19.06 1.35 11.49
N TYR A 27 -19.64 2.54 11.39
CA TYR A 27 -18.98 3.81 11.09
C TYR A 27 -19.38 4.87 12.13
N ASN A 28 -18.47 5.77 12.47
CA ASN A 28 -18.83 6.96 13.27
C ASN A 28 -19.39 8.08 12.37
N ALA A 29 -19.70 9.23 12.98
CA ALA A 29 -20.27 10.38 12.27
C ALA A 29 -19.31 11.00 11.23
N ASP A 30 -18.01 10.72 11.34
CA ASP A 30 -16.95 11.21 10.47
C ASP A 30 -16.60 10.22 9.34
N ASN A 31 -17.43 9.19 9.13
CA ASN A 31 -17.21 8.11 8.15
C ASN A 31 -15.96 7.25 8.44
N GLU A 32 -15.51 7.23 9.69
CA GLU A 32 -14.41 6.37 10.14
C GLU A 32 -14.96 5.00 10.55
N PRO A 33 -14.42 3.89 10.02
CA PRO A 33 -14.87 2.56 10.38
C PRO A 33 -14.48 2.27 11.83
N THR A 34 -15.43 1.90 12.67
CA THR A 34 -15.13 1.58 14.08
C THR A 34 -15.05 0.08 14.32
N GLY A 35 -15.53 -0.72 13.37
CA GLY A 35 -15.36 -2.16 13.40
C GLY A 35 -15.56 -2.83 12.05
N ALA A 36 -14.84 -3.93 11.83
CA ALA A 36 -14.97 -4.79 10.67
C ALA A 36 -14.87 -6.25 11.07
N THR A 37 -15.42 -7.13 10.24
CA THR A 37 -15.34 -8.58 10.36
C THR A 37 -14.94 -9.18 9.02
N SER A 38 -14.24 -10.30 9.04
CA SER A 38 -13.94 -11.08 7.85
C SER A 38 -14.36 -12.53 8.06
N THR A 39 -14.75 -13.20 6.98
CA THR A 39 -14.99 -14.65 6.95
C THR A 39 -14.31 -15.25 5.72
N GLY A 40 -13.76 -16.46 5.87
CA GLY A 40 -12.97 -17.13 4.84
C GLY A 40 -11.47 -17.08 5.11
N SER A 41 -10.67 -17.58 4.16
CA SER A 41 -9.19 -17.57 4.24
C SER A 41 -8.60 -17.71 2.85
N TYR A 42 -7.66 -16.85 2.46
CA TYR A 42 -6.79 -17.04 1.29
C TYR A 42 -5.36 -16.60 1.64
N ALA A 43 -4.39 -17.01 0.82
CA ALA A 43 -3.00 -16.68 1.06
C ALA A 43 -2.81 -15.17 1.17
N GLY A 44 -2.19 -14.70 2.26
CA GLY A 44 -1.91 -13.28 2.50
C GLY A 44 -3.01 -12.50 3.24
N GLN A 45 -4.07 -13.15 3.73
CA GLN A 45 -5.14 -12.50 4.51
C GLN A 45 -5.58 -13.29 5.75
N PRO A 46 -6.22 -12.62 6.72
CA PRO A 46 -6.77 -13.26 7.90
C PRO A 46 -7.66 -14.45 7.59
N THR A 47 -7.44 -15.54 8.33
CA THR A 47 -8.54 -16.40 8.77
C THR A 47 -9.59 -15.55 9.48
N SER A 48 -10.86 -15.77 9.16
CA SER A 48 -12.04 -15.11 9.74
C SER A 48 -11.80 -14.42 11.09
N GLY A 49 -12.01 -13.11 11.16
CA GLY A 49 -11.72 -12.32 12.38
C GLY A 49 -12.59 -11.08 12.51
N SER A 50 -12.35 -10.32 13.58
CA SER A 50 -12.96 -9.00 13.80
C SER A 50 -11.86 -8.00 14.16
N ALA A 51 -11.94 -6.78 13.65
CA ALA A 51 -11.07 -5.68 14.01
C ALA A 51 -11.91 -4.49 14.51
N THR A 52 -11.39 -3.77 15.51
CA THR A 52 -11.92 -2.46 15.92
C THR A 52 -10.86 -1.40 15.70
N TYR A 53 -11.28 -0.20 15.32
CA TYR A 53 -10.38 0.89 15.00
C TYR A 53 -10.63 2.10 15.89
N ALA A 54 -9.56 2.83 16.18
CA ALA A 54 -9.63 4.12 16.87
C ALA A 54 -8.89 5.18 16.07
N TYR A 55 -9.33 6.43 16.22
CA TYR A 55 -8.82 7.58 15.49
C TYR A 55 -8.49 8.72 16.46
N ASP A 56 -7.52 9.58 16.10
CA ASP A 56 -7.31 10.85 16.77
C ASP A 56 -8.32 11.91 16.28
N ALA A 57 -8.22 13.13 16.83
CA ALA A 57 -9.12 14.23 16.48
C ALA A 57 -8.95 14.74 15.03
N ASP A 58 -7.81 14.45 14.40
CA ASP A 58 -7.51 14.79 13.01
C ASP A 58 -7.97 13.67 12.05
N GLY A 59 -8.50 12.56 12.60
CA GLY A 59 -9.00 11.42 11.85
C GLY A 59 -7.89 10.48 11.37
N ASN A 60 -6.72 10.47 12.02
CA ASN A 60 -5.69 9.47 11.76
C ASN A 60 -5.95 8.21 12.57
N LEU A 61 -5.82 7.04 11.96
CA LEU A 61 -5.98 5.74 12.60
C LEU A 61 -4.88 5.54 13.66
N THR A 62 -5.25 5.56 14.94
CA THR A 62 -4.34 5.41 16.08
C THR A 62 -4.25 3.99 16.62
N SER A 63 -5.28 3.16 16.42
CA SER A 63 -5.18 1.74 16.78
C SER A 63 -6.08 0.82 15.98
N ILE A 64 -5.65 -0.43 15.86
CA ILE A 64 -6.43 -1.58 15.36
C ILE A 64 -6.36 -2.66 16.43
N THR A 65 -7.49 -3.22 16.89
CA THR A 65 -7.53 -4.27 17.93
C THR A 65 -8.34 -5.50 17.47
N ASN A 66 -7.78 -6.70 17.67
CA ASN A 66 -8.31 -8.04 17.30
C ASN A 66 -8.17 -8.36 15.78
N GLY A 67 -7.93 -9.58 15.27
CA GLY A 67 -7.52 -10.90 15.76
C GLY A 67 -6.75 -11.63 14.63
N SER A 68 -5.85 -12.58 14.95
CA SER A 68 -4.79 -13.15 14.08
C SER A 68 -5.08 -13.18 12.57
N ASP A 69 -4.42 -12.27 11.84
CA ASP A 69 -4.72 -11.99 10.43
C ASP A 69 -3.57 -12.22 9.44
N GLY A 70 -2.38 -12.57 9.93
CA GLY A 70 -1.22 -12.74 9.04
C GLY A 70 -0.80 -11.44 8.33
N ARG A 71 -1.19 -10.26 8.85
CA ARG A 71 -0.66 -8.97 8.37
C ARG A 71 0.81 -8.82 8.74
N GLY A 72 1.65 -8.58 7.73
CA GLY A 72 3.05 -8.17 7.92
C GLY A 72 3.81 -8.97 8.99
N ALA A 73 4.81 -8.35 9.60
CA ALA A 73 5.48 -8.88 10.78
C ALA A 73 4.71 -8.54 12.06
N LEU A 74 4.05 -7.37 12.13
CA LEU A 74 3.24 -6.96 13.29
C LEU A 74 1.81 -7.49 13.20
N SER A 75 1.46 -8.43 14.08
CA SER A 75 0.11 -8.95 14.23
C SER A 75 -0.68 -8.26 15.38
N TYR A 76 -2.01 -8.30 15.26
CA TYR A 76 -3.02 -8.22 16.33
C TYR A 76 -3.42 -6.86 16.92
N ALA A 77 -2.46 -6.02 17.27
CA ALA A 77 -2.75 -4.74 17.93
C ALA A 77 -1.73 -3.71 17.48
N GLN A 78 -2.07 -2.95 16.45
CA GLN A 78 -1.21 -1.86 16.02
C GLN A 78 -1.62 -0.60 16.75
N THR A 79 -0.64 0.13 17.25
CA THR A 79 -0.78 1.52 17.65
C THR A 79 0.01 2.36 16.67
N HIS A 80 -0.51 3.52 16.33
CA HIS A 80 0.14 4.49 15.45
C HIS A 80 0.15 5.83 16.14
N SER A 81 1.27 6.54 16.03
CA SER A 81 1.47 7.89 16.54
C SER A 81 1.77 8.81 15.38
N TYR A 82 1.11 9.95 15.35
CA TYR A 82 1.23 10.93 14.27
C TYR A 82 1.91 12.20 14.77
N ASN A 83 2.70 12.82 13.89
CA ASN A 83 3.23 14.16 14.15
C ASN A 83 2.20 15.24 13.76
N ASN A 84 2.51 16.51 14.03
CA ASN A 84 1.66 17.65 13.71
C ASN A 84 1.41 17.87 12.20
N ALA A 85 2.09 17.11 11.33
CA ALA A 85 1.88 17.11 9.89
C ALA A 85 1.03 15.90 9.43
N ASN A 86 0.35 15.21 10.36
CA ASN A 86 -0.45 14.01 10.11
C ASN A 86 0.33 12.83 9.50
N GLN A 87 1.59 12.68 9.89
CA GLN A 87 2.46 11.62 9.40
C GLN A 87 2.64 10.57 10.49
N ASP A 88 2.39 9.30 10.15
CA ASP A 88 2.69 8.17 11.04
C ASP A 88 4.19 8.14 11.30
N VAL A 89 4.64 8.38 12.53
CA VAL A 89 6.05 8.46 12.91
C VAL A 89 6.52 7.29 13.76
N SER A 90 5.60 6.58 14.42
CA SER A 90 5.95 5.43 15.24
C SER A 90 4.73 4.64 15.63
N GLY A 91 4.98 3.41 16.05
CA GLY A 91 3.94 2.54 16.53
C GLY A 91 4.48 1.28 17.16
N THR A 92 3.56 0.51 17.70
CA THR A 92 3.85 -0.81 18.26
C THR A 92 2.87 -1.84 17.74
N GLY A 93 3.32 -3.09 17.65
CA GLY A 93 2.51 -4.24 17.26
C GLY A 93 3.00 -5.51 17.93
N THR A 94 2.25 -6.61 17.83
CA THR A 94 2.67 -7.89 18.40
C THR A 94 3.10 -8.85 17.30
N ALA A 95 4.39 -9.13 17.18
CA ALA A 95 4.91 -10.15 16.26
C ALA A 95 5.33 -11.38 17.04
N SER A 96 4.87 -12.58 16.66
CA SER A 96 5.29 -13.84 17.30
C SER A 96 5.20 -13.83 18.84
N GLY A 97 4.14 -13.20 19.39
CA GLY A 97 3.91 -13.09 20.83
C GLY A 97 4.76 -12.03 21.56
N SER A 98 5.52 -11.20 20.84
CA SER A 98 6.34 -10.14 21.41
C SER A 98 5.95 -8.76 20.86
N THR A 99 5.98 -7.75 21.72
CA THR A 99 5.81 -6.36 21.27
C THR A 99 7.03 -5.94 20.46
N GLN A 100 6.76 -5.55 19.23
CA GLN A 100 7.70 -4.94 18.31
C GLN A 100 7.31 -3.48 18.10
N SER A 101 8.29 -2.64 17.78
CA SER A 101 8.08 -1.22 17.52
C SER A 101 8.66 -0.85 16.17
N TYR A 102 8.14 0.20 15.58
CA TYR A 102 8.72 0.85 14.43
C TYR A 102 8.80 2.36 14.66
N SER A 103 9.70 2.98 13.92
CA SER A 103 9.78 4.44 13.82
C SER A 103 10.10 4.84 12.39
N TYR A 104 9.51 5.95 11.98
CA TYR A 104 9.66 6.56 10.67
C TYR A 104 10.18 7.98 10.80
N GLY A 105 11.13 8.32 9.95
CA GLY A 105 11.63 9.68 9.74
C GLY A 105 11.12 10.22 8.41
N TYR A 106 10.91 11.53 8.34
CA TYR A 106 10.40 12.21 7.16
C TYR A 106 11.24 13.43 6.81
N THR A 107 11.31 13.76 5.52
CA THR A 107 11.96 14.99 5.00
C THR A 107 11.26 15.50 3.74
N GLY A 108 11.82 16.57 3.16
CA GLY A 108 11.37 17.16 1.91
C GLY A 108 10.47 18.37 2.12
N ILE A 109 10.23 19.13 1.04
CA ILE A 109 9.50 20.41 1.09
C ILE A 109 8.03 20.23 1.54
N GLY A 110 7.45 19.04 1.30
CA GLY A 110 6.13 18.65 1.83
C GLY A 110 6.18 17.65 2.99
N GLN A 111 7.37 17.34 3.51
CA GLN A 111 7.64 16.27 4.48
C GLN A 111 7.15 14.87 4.05
N THR A 112 6.81 14.63 2.79
CA THR A 112 6.13 13.39 2.35
C THR A 112 7.09 12.21 2.22
N GLU A 113 8.39 12.47 2.19
CA GLU A 113 9.45 11.52 1.89
C GLU A 113 9.85 10.79 3.18
N ARG A 114 9.44 9.52 3.32
CA ARG A 114 9.84 8.70 4.47
C ARG A 114 11.30 8.29 4.29
N THR A 115 12.21 8.90 5.04
CA THR A 115 13.68 8.76 4.98
C THR A 115 14.23 7.60 5.81
N THR A 116 13.50 7.19 6.84
CA THR A 116 13.86 6.02 7.66
C THR A 116 12.66 5.13 7.91
N ASN A 117 12.91 3.82 7.93
CA ASN A 117 11.94 2.78 8.27
C ASN A 117 12.65 1.63 8.99
N ASN A 118 12.63 1.61 10.31
CA ASN A 118 13.11 0.48 11.11
C ASN A 118 14.48 -0.08 10.67
N GLY A 119 15.49 0.80 10.58
CA GLY A 119 16.84 0.45 10.11
C GLY A 119 17.05 0.51 8.59
N THR A 120 15.98 0.69 7.82
CA THR A 120 16.02 1.04 6.39
C THR A 120 16.20 2.55 6.24
N SER A 121 17.07 2.98 5.32
CA SER A 121 17.24 4.39 4.96
C SER A 121 16.98 4.61 3.47
N THR A 122 16.39 5.74 3.13
CA THR A 122 15.87 6.00 1.77
C THR A 122 16.26 7.39 1.26
N VAL A 123 16.35 7.52 -0.07
CA VAL A 123 16.64 8.76 -0.78
C VAL A 123 15.61 8.94 -1.89
N TYR A 124 15.07 10.16 -2.00
CA TYR A 124 14.04 10.51 -2.98
C TYR A 124 14.60 11.48 -4.02
N THR A 125 13.98 11.44 -5.20
CA THR A 125 14.15 12.43 -6.28
C THR A 125 12.77 12.98 -6.65
N GLY A 126 12.71 13.92 -7.60
CA GLY A 126 11.43 14.41 -8.12
C GLY A 126 10.52 13.34 -8.73
N LEU A 127 11.05 12.15 -9.05
CA LEU A 127 10.28 11.01 -9.56
C LEU A 127 9.84 10.03 -8.45
N GLY A 128 10.24 10.25 -7.19
CA GLY A 128 9.94 9.39 -6.06
C GLY A 128 11.19 8.71 -5.46
N LEU A 129 10.96 7.65 -4.68
CA LEU A 129 12.03 6.89 -4.02
C LEU A 129 13.01 6.33 -5.06
N SER A 130 14.27 6.75 -4.98
CA SER A 130 15.34 6.38 -5.91
C SER A 130 16.33 5.39 -5.32
N THR A 131 16.51 5.40 -4.00
CA THR A 131 17.47 4.52 -3.34
C THR A 131 16.96 4.09 -1.98
N GLU A 132 17.17 2.84 -1.66
CA GLU A 132 16.87 2.26 -0.36
C GLU A 132 18.04 1.41 0.12
N LYS A 133 18.38 1.51 1.39
CA LYS A 133 19.38 0.66 2.02
C LYS A 133 18.75 -0.07 3.18
N THR A 134 18.71 -1.40 3.09
CA THR A 134 18.15 -2.28 4.11
C THR A 134 18.99 -3.55 4.25
N GLY A 135 19.23 -4.00 5.48
CA GLY A 135 20.00 -5.24 5.75
C GLY A 135 21.40 -5.27 5.10
N GLY A 136 22.03 -4.11 4.90
CA GLY A 136 23.34 -4.00 4.22
C GLY A 136 23.30 -4.03 2.69
N THR A 137 22.14 -4.26 2.08
CA THR A 137 21.92 -4.18 0.64
C THR A 137 21.41 -2.79 0.26
N THR A 138 21.95 -2.22 -0.80
CA THR A 138 21.39 -1.00 -1.42
C THR A 138 20.60 -1.40 -2.66
N TYR A 139 19.38 -0.90 -2.77
CA TYR A 139 18.52 -0.99 -3.94
C TYR A 139 18.44 0.39 -4.58
N GLU A 140 18.72 0.47 -5.87
CA GLU A 140 18.57 1.66 -6.70
C GLU A 140 17.38 1.45 -7.62
N TYR A 141 16.35 2.28 -7.48
CA TYR A 141 15.11 2.20 -8.25
C TYR A 141 15.17 3.17 -9.43
N VAL A 142 14.93 2.65 -10.63
CA VAL A 142 14.84 3.42 -11.87
C VAL A 142 13.37 3.60 -12.23
N ARG A 143 12.99 4.84 -12.54
CA ARG A 143 11.64 5.21 -12.95
C ARG A 143 11.67 5.83 -14.34
N CYS A 144 10.59 5.64 -15.09
CA CYS A 144 10.38 6.40 -16.33
C CYS A 144 10.20 7.89 -16.04
N SER A 145 10.25 8.71 -17.09
CA SER A 145 9.87 10.13 -17.02
C SER A 145 8.42 10.34 -16.53
N CYS A 146 7.56 9.33 -16.70
CA CYS A 146 6.20 9.28 -16.16
C CYS A 146 6.11 8.94 -14.66
N GLY A 147 7.22 8.64 -13.99
CA GLY A 147 7.27 8.32 -12.56
C GLY A 147 6.95 6.87 -12.19
N LEU A 148 6.48 6.02 -13.12
CA LEU A 148 6.34 4.59 -12.88
C LEU A 148 7.70 3.90 -12.74
N LEU A 149 7.76 2.87 -11.90
CA LEU A 149 8.92 2.00 -11.78
C LEU A 149 9.22 1.31 -13.11
N ASN A 150 10.50 1.15 -13.39
CA ASN A 150 10.97 0.43 -14.57
C ASN A 150 11.82 -0.77 -14.10
N SER A 151 12.87 -0.50 -13.34
CA SER A 151 13.81 -1.53 -12.88
C SER A 151 14.41 -1.18 -11.52
N GLU A 152 15.07 -2.17 -10.93
CA GLU A 152 15.93 -1.99 -9.76
C GLU A 152 17.31 -2.58 -9.98
N ARG A 153 18.30 -2.03 -9.28
CA ARG A 153 19.67 -2.57 -9.21
C ARG A 153 20.10 -2.71 -7.76
N THR A 154 20.62 -3.88 -7.39
CA THR A 154 21.19 -4.10 -6.05
C THR A 154 22.67 -3.71 -6.00
N SER A 155 23.21 -3.46 -4.81
CA SER A 155 24.64 -3.21 -4.58
C SER A 155 25.55 -4.38 -5.01
N ALA A 156 24.99 -5.57 -5.23
CA ALA A 156 25.69 -6.72 -5.80
C ALA A 156 25.67 -6.75 -7.35
N GLY A 157 25.11 -5.72 -7.99
CA GLY A 157 25.01 -5.60 -9.46
C GLY A 157 23.91 -6.43 -10.10
N LYS A 158 22.97 -6.97 -9.31
CA LYS A 158 21.79 -7.67 -9.86
C LYS A 158 20.78 -6.64 -10.35
N VAL A 159 20.19 -6.88 -11.52
CA VAL A 159 19.18 -6.02 -12.13
C VAL A 159 17.88 -6.80 -12.28
N TYR A 160 16.78 -6.18 -11.90
CA TYR A 160 15.44 -6.73 -12.06
C TYR A 160 14.51 -5.72 -12.73
N TYR A 161 13.56 -6.20 -13.51
CA TYR A 161 12.58 -5.39 -14.24
C TYR A 161 11.18 -5.68 -13.73
N TYR A 162 10.37 -4.64 -13.56
CA TYR A 162 9.02 -4.78 -13.02
C TYR A 162 7.99 -4.99 -14.14
N LEU A 163 7.03 -5.89 -13.88
CA LEU A 163 5.90 -6.17 -14.74
C LEU A 163 4.61 -5.66 -14.10
N PHE A 164 3.77 -4.98 -14.87
CA PHE A 164 2.57 -4.29 -14.37
C PHE A 164 1.29 -4.86 -14.97
N ASN A 165 0.20 -4.85 -14.19
CA ASN A 165 -1.15 -4.98 -14.74
C ASN A 165 -1.67 -3.62 -15.22
N GLY A 166 -2.89 -3.58 -15.78
CA GLY A 166 -3.49 -2.33 -16.27
C GLY A 166 -3.71 -1.26 -15.19
N GLN A 167 -3.81 -1.65 -13.92
CA GLN A 167 -3.91 -0.75 -12.78
C GLN A 167 -2.54 -0.18 -12.36
N GLY A 168 -1.43 -0.70 -12.89
CA GLY A 168 -0.09 -0.33 -12.45
C GLY A 168 0.37 -1.06 -11.18
N SER A 169 -0.35 -2.12 -10.77
CA SER A 169 0.13 -3.04 -9.73
C SER A 169 1.23 -3.93 -10.28
N ILE A 170 2.26 -4.18 -9.48
CA ILE A 170 3.38 -5.04 -9.88
C ILE A 170 2.96 -6.50 -9.80
N VAL A 171 2.75 -7.14 -10.95
CA VAL A 171 2.35 -8.56 -11.03
C VAL A 171 3.53 -9.50 -11.20
N GLY A 172 4.73 -8.98 -11.42
CA GLY A 172 5.94 -9.79 -11.41
C GLY A 172 7.23 -9.02 -11.60
N MET A 173 8.34 -9.75 -11.51
CA MET A 173 9.68 -9.24 -11.76
C MET A 173 10.46 -10.24 -12.61
N THR A 174 11.30 -9.75 -13.52
CA THR A 174 12.26 -10.58 -14.27
C THR A 174 13.69 -10.22 -13.93
N ASP A 175 14.62 -11.19 -14.05
CA ASP A 175 16.06 -10.90 -14.04
C ASP A 175 16.54 -10.33 -15.38
N SER A 176 17.84 -10.03 -15.48
CA SER A 176 18.48 -9.53 -16.71
C SER A 176 18.49 -10.51 -17.88
N ALA A 177 18.15 -11.79 -17.66
CA ALA A 177 18.01 -12.79 -18.71
C ALA A 177 16.53 -13.00 -19.11
N GLY A 178 15.60 -12.24 -18.52
CA GLY A 178 14.17 -12.33 -18.78
C GLY A 178 13.46 -13.47 -18.03
N ASN A 179 14.13 -14.13 -17.08
CA ASN A 179 13.49 -15.16 -16.27
C ASN A 179 12.59 -14.53 -15.22
N LEU A 180 11.37 -15.06 -15.04
CA LEU A 180 10.46 -14.63 -13.98
C LEU A 180 11.00 -15.04 -12.61
N VAL A 181 11.30 -14.06 -11.76
CA VAL A 181 11.84 -14.26 -10.40
C VAL A 181 10.85 -13.96 -9.28
N ALA A 182 9.78 -13.22 -9.60
CA ALA A 182 8.67 -12.99 -8.71
C ALA A 182 7.36 -12.87 -9.49
N SER A 183 6.25 -13.32 -8.91
CA SER A 183 4.88 -13.07 -9.40
C SER A 183 3.90 -12.83 -8.26
N TYR A 184 2.91 -11.98 -8.49
CA TYR A 184 1.90 -11.57 -7.51
C TYR A 184 0.50 -11.55 -8.12
N ASP A 185 -0.46 -12.12 -7.40
CA ASP A 185 -1.89 -11.95 -7.61
C ASP A 185 -2.46 -11.04 -6.52
N TYR A 186 -3.34 -10.12 -6.88
CA TYR A 186 -4.01 -9.22 -5.94
C TYR A 186 -5.51 -9.50 -5.88
N ASP A 187 -6.10 -9.32 -4.71
CA ASP A 187 -7.53 -9.11 -4.61
C ASP A 187 -7.91 -7.68 -5.07
N PRO A 188 -9.21 -7.36 -5.22
CA PRO A 188 -9.65 -6.02 -5.63
C PRO A 188 -9.34 -4.90 -4.64
N LEU A 189 -9.00 -5.22 -3.39
CA LEU A 189 -8.60 -4.25 -2.37
C LEU A 189 -7.07 -4.08 -2.31
N GLY A 190 -6.31 -4.84 -3.10
CA GLY A 190 -4.87 -4.75 -3.19
C GLY A 190 -4.08 -5.63 -2.22
N SER A 191 -4.72 -6.54 -1.51
CA SER A 191 -3.96 -7.54 -0.74
C SER A 191 -3.43 -8.62 -1.67
N ILE A 192 -2.20 -9.09 -1.42
CA ILE A 192 -1.64 -10.24 -2.13
C ILE A 192 -2.53 -11.45 -1.84
N SER A 193 -3.11 -12.02 -2.89
CA SER A 193 -3.94 -13.23 -2.84
C SER A 193 -3.20 -14.50 -3.27
N GLY A 194 -2.02 -14.33 -3.86
CA GLY A 194 -1.11 -15.39 -4.27
C GLY A 194 0.24 -14.80 -4.67
N SER A 195 1.33 -15.51 -4.39
CA SER A 195 2.65 -15.09 -4.84
C SER A 195 3.58 -16.28 -5.05
N ASN A 196 4.55 -16.10 -5.93
CA ASN A 196 5.68 -17.00 -6.11
C ASN A 196 6.94 -16.14 -6.24
N VAL A 197 7.75 -16.11 -5.20
CA VAL A 197 8.92 -15.24 -5.11
C VAL A 197 10.14 -16.12 -4.86
N GLN A 198 11.13 -16.05 -5.74
CA GLN A 198 12.36 -16.81 -5.59
C GLN A 198 13.12 -16.37 -4.32
N SER A 199 13.86 -17.30 -3.73
CA SER A 199 14.64 -17.03 -2.53
C SER A 199 15.63 -15.89 -2.75
N GLY A 200 15.66 -14.93 -1.83
CA GLY A 200 16.52 -13.75 -1.88
C GLY A 200 16.00 -12.60 -2.73
N ILE A 201 14.83 -12.73 -3.39
CA ILE A 201 14.15 -11.63 -4.04
C ILE A 201 13.34 -10.86 -3.01
N VAL A 202 13.55 -9.54 -2.94
CA VAL A 202 12.82 -8.62 -2.08
C VAL A 202 12.14 -7.60 -2.96
N ASN A 203 10.85 -7.37 -2.75
CA ASN A 203 10.11 -6.36 -3.49
C ASN A 203 9.09 -5.67 -2.58
N PRO A 204 9.36 -4.44 -2.15
CA PRO A 204 8.38 -3.65 -1.41
C PRO A 204 7.33 -3.01 -2.33
N TRP A 205 7.55 -2.96 -3.64
CA TRP A 205 6.63 -2.31 -4.57
C TRP A 205 5.56 -3.29 -5.04
N GLN A 206 4.29 -3.00 -4.77
CA GLN A 206 3.22 -3.99 -4.95
C GLN A 206 1.99 -3.37 -5.60
N TYR A 207 0.87 -3.36 -4.89
CA TYR A 207 -0.42 -2.91 -5.38
C TYR A 207 -0.37 -1.43 -5.80
N ALA A 208 -0.85 -1.14 -7.01
CA ALA A 208 -0.89 0.17 -7.66
C ALA A 208 0.43 0.96 -7.58
N GLY A 209 1.58 0.26 -7.54
CA GLY A 209 2.91 0.87 -7.41
C GLY A 209 3.21 1.45 -6.02
N GLY A 210 2.36 1.18 -5.03
CA GLY A 210 2.56 1.56 -3.64
C GLY A 210 3.68 0.77 -2.97
N TYR A 211 4.29 1.38 -1.95
CA TYR A 211 5.33 0.74 -1.15
C TYR A 211 4.68 -0.03 0.00
N TYR A 212 4.64 -1.36 -0.08
CA TYR A 212 4.21 -2.25 0.98
C TYR A 212 5.20 -2.25 2.14
N ASP A 213 4.74 -1.82 3.30
CA ASP A 213 5.50 -1.91 4.53
C ASP A 213 5.25 -3.26 5.19
N SER A 214 6.22 -4.17 5.06
CA SER A 214 6.14 -5.49 5.68
C SER A 214 6.09 -5.45 7.20
N THR A 215 6.46 -4.34 7.84
CA THR A 215 6.34 -4.18 9.30
C THR A 215 4.87 -4.08 9.68
N THR A 216 4.14 -3.12 9.11
CA THR A 216 2.75 -2.80 9.50
C THR A 216 1.68 -3.50 8.66
N GLY A 217 2.05 -4.04 7.49
CA GLY A 217 1.11 -4.58 6.50
C GLY A 217 0.35 -3.49 5.73
N LEU A 218 0.71 -2.21 5.92
CA LEU A 218 0.12 -1.08 5.20
C LEU A 218 0.90 -0.77 3.93
N THR A 219 0.20 -0.23 2.93
CA THR A 219 0.84 0.25 1.69
C THR A 219 0.95 1.77 1.72
N LYS A 220 2.18 2.31 1.66
CA LYS A 220 2.44 3.73 1.59
C LYS A 220 2.27 4.24 0.16
N PHE A 221 1.40 5.23 0.00
CA PHE A 221 1.23 6.02 -1.21
C PHE A 221 1.47 7.49 -0.89
N GLY A 222 2.63 8.01 -1.31
CA GLY A 222 3.00 9.39 -1.03
C GLY A 222 2.84 9.75 0.44
N ILE A 223 1.83 10.58 0.73
CA ILE A 223 1.53 11.11 2.06
C ILE A 223 0.65 10.22 2.93
N ARG A 224 -0.06 9.24 2.36
CA ARG A 224 -1.01 8.41 3.10
C ARG A 224 -0.60 6.93 3.11
N TYR A 225 -1.11 6.22 4.10
CA TYR A 225 -1.05 4.78 4.20
C TYR A 225 -2.42 4.20 3.90
N TYR A 226 -2.41 3.12 3.15
CA TYR A 226 -3.58 2.38 2.73
C TYR A 226 -3.58 1.02 3.41
N ASP A 227 -4.71 0.62 3.97
CA ASP A 227 -4.93 -0.72 4.49
C ASP A 227 -5.57 -1.59 3.40
N PRO A 228 -4.81 -2.53 2.78
CA PRO A 228 -5.31 -3.37 1.70
C PRO A 228 -6.30 -4.45 2.15
N ILE A 229 -6.36 -4.76 3.45
CA ILE A 229 -7.35 -5.70 3.99
C ILE A 229 -8.74 -5.05 4.00
N PHE A 230 -8.73 -3.76 4.33
CA PHE A 230 -9.94 -2.99 4.57
C PHE A 230 -10.23 -1.92 3.52
N GLY A 231 -9.47 -1.89 2.42
CA GLY A 231 -9.83 -1.13 1.24
C GLY A 231 -9.83 0.38 1.42
N ARG A 232 -9.03 0.95 2.33
CA ARG A 232 -9.15 2.36 2.73
C ARG A 232 -7.87 3.03 3.18
N TRP A 233 -7.87 4.35 3.17
CA TRP A 233 -6.84 5.16 3.80
C TRP A 233 -6.88 5.06 5.33
N THR A 234 -5.71 5.10 5.97
CA THR A 234 -5.58 5.20 7.44
C THR A 234 -5.55 6.64 7.92
N GLN A 235 -5.39 7.61 7.02
CA GLN A 235 -5.51 9.04 7.30
C GLN A 235 -6.62 9.67 6.44
N ARG A 236 -7.23 10.72 6.98
CA ARG A 236 -8.19 11.56 6.27
C ARG A 236 -7.53 12.18 5.02
N THR A 237 -8.30 12.40 3.96
CA THR A 237 -7.84 13.20 2.81
C THR A 237 -7.42 14.60 3.30
N PRO A 238 -6.16 15.02 3.09
CA PRO A 238 -5.69 16.32 3.59
C PRO A 238 -6.46 17.48 2.99
N ILE A 239 -6.82 18.46 3.82
CA ILE A 239 -7.42 19.72 3.37
C ILE A 239 -6.27 20.69 3.07
N GLY A 240 -5.90 20.84 1.81
CA GLY A 240 -4.81 21.75 1.40
C GLY A 240 -3.97 21.30 0.20
N GLY A 241 -4.31 20.19 -0.45
CA GLY A 241 -3.74 19.84 -1.76
C GLY A 241 -4.09 20.87 -2.85
N THR A 242 -3.43 20.77 -4.00
CA THR A 242 -3.77 21.56 -5.21
C THR A 242 -5.28 21.49 -5.50
N LEU A 243 -5.84 22.40 -6.31
CA LEU A 243 -7.27 22.42 -6.70
C LEU A 243 -7.84 21.08 -7.21
N GLN A 244 -6.99 20.07 -7.44
CA GLN A 244 -7.35 18.70 -7.76
C GLN A 244 -7.85 17.90 -6.54
N GLU A 245 -7.44 18.18 -5.30
CA GLU A 245 -7.99 17.51 -4.11
C GLU A 245 -9.24 18.24 -3.59
N THR A 246 -10.37 17.96 -4.21
CA THR A 246 -11.67 18.40 -3.66
C THR A 246 -12.00 17.57 -2.42
N PRO A 247 -12.42 18.18 -1.29
CA PRO A 247 -12.93 17.43 -0.15
C PRO A 247 -13.99 16.43 -0.60
N LYS A 248 -13.71 15.13 -0.41
CA LYS A 248 -14.65 14.04 -0.73
C LYS A 248 -15.70 13.95 0.38
N ALA A 249 -16.91 13.50 0.01
CA ALA A 249 -17.96 13.23 1.00
C ALA A 249 -17.52 12.15 2.01
N ASN A 250 -16.76 11.16 1.54
CA ASN A 250 -16.03 10.22 2.37
C ASN A 250 -14.52 10.49 2.27
N PRO A 251 -13.86 11.01 3.32
CA PRO A 251 -12.45 11.38 3.21
C PRO A 251 -11.48 10.19 3.32
N TYR A 252 -11.98 8.97 3.55
CA TYR A 252 -11.20 7.72 3.62
C TYR A 252 -11.32 6.85 2.37
N GLU A 253 -12.08 7.30 1.38
CA GLU A 253 -12.32 6.59 0.12
C GLU A 253 -11.05 6.47 -0.74
N TYR A 254 -10.78 5.25 -1.24
CA TYR A 254 -9.74 4.98 -2.22
C TYR A 254 -10.38 4.79 -3.61
N ALA A 255 -9.77 5.38 -4.65
CA ALA A 255 -10.14 5.18 -6.05
C ALA A 255 -11.63 5.38 -6.38
N GLU A 256 -12.31 6.34 -5.73
CA GLU A 256 -13.77 6.57 -5.86
C GLU A 256 -14.61 5.30 -5.66
N ASN A 257 -14.12 4.39 -4.80
CA ASN A 257 -14.70 3.08 -4.55
C ASN A 257 -14.80 2.19 -5.80
N ASP A 258 -14.15 2.57 -6.91
CA ASP A 258 -14.00 1.79 -8.13
C ASP A 258 -12.52 1.44 -8.34
N LEU A 259 -12.07 0.53 -7.47
CA LEU A 259 -10.69 0.05 -7.40
C LEU A 259 -10.27 -0.74 -8.66
N VAL A 260 -11.20 -1.07 -9.56
CA VAL A 260 -10.89 -1.77 -10.82
C VAL A 260 -10.60 -0.79 -11.93
N ASN A 261 -11.24 0.39 -11.95
CA ASN A 261 -11.10 1.37 -13.03
C ASN A 261 -10.25 2.60 -12.65
N TYR A 262 -9.99 2.82 -11.36
CA TYR A 262 -9.26 3.97 -10.85
C TYR A 262 -8.13 3.59 -9.90
N VAL A 263 -7.13 4.49 -9.80
CA VAL A 263 -6.01 4.38 -8.87
C VAL A 263 -5.68 5.71 -8.22
N GLY A 264 -5.15 5.69 -7.00
CA GLY A 264 -4.61 6.87 -6.33
C GLY A 264 -3.08 6.80 -6.20
N PRO A 265 -2.29 6.98 -7.29
CA PRO A 265 -0.87 6.63 -7.34
C PRO A 265 0.03 7.41 -6.36
N HIS A 266 -0.45 8.52 -5.79
CA HIS A 266 0.31 9.36 -4.85
C HIS A 266 -0.40 9.62 -3.52
N GLY A 267 -1.46 8.86 -3.23
CA GLY A 267 -2.32 9.19 -2.09
C GLY A 267 -3.11 10.45 -2.31
N THR A 268 -3.34 10.83 -3.57
CA THR A 268 -4.11 11.99 -4.01
C THR A 268 -5.38 11.58 -4.76
N THR A 269 -6.02 12.51 -5.50
CA THR A 269 -7.22 12.17 -6.27
C THR A 269 -7.02 11.00 -7.23
N PRO A 270 -8.08 10.18 -7.41
CA PRO A 270 -8.01 9.05 -8.32
C PRO A 270 -7.77 9.48 -9.77
N THR A 271 -6.89 8.76 -10.46
CA THR A 271 -6.65 8.88 -11.89
C THR A 271 -7.23 7.67 -12.62
N VAL A 272 -7.61 7.87 -13.89
CA VAL A 272 -8.19 6.83 -14.74
C VAL A 272 -7.07 5.91 -15.23
N ILE A 273 -7.33 4.60 -15.29
CA ILE A 273 -6.37 3.58 -15.75
C ILE A 273 -5.77 3.85 -17.14
N GLY A 274 -6.46 4.61 -18.01
CA GLY A 274 -5.94 4.99 -19.33
C GLY A 274 -4.57 5.69 -19.28
N ASP A 275 -4.35 6.56 -18.29
CA ASP A 275 -3.09 7.28 -18.13
C ASP A 275 -1.95 6.35 -17.70
N VAL A 276 -2.28 5.35 -16.86
CA VAL A 276 -1.33 4.33 -16.41
C VAL A 276 -0.94 3.39 -17.56
N LEU A 277 -1.91 2.95 -18.36
CA LEU A 277 -1.69 2.13 -19.55
C LEU A 277 -0.80 2.84 -20.58
N ALA A 278 -1.00 4.14 -20.79
CA ALA A 278 -0.16 4.92 -21.69
C ALA A 278 1.31 4.94 -21.20
N CYS A 279 1.52 5.10 -19.90
CA CYS A 279 2.85 5.07 -19.29
C CYS A 279 3.50 3.68 -19.40
N ILE A 280 2.77 2.60 -19.12
CA ILE A 280 3.25 1.22 -19.26
C ILE A 280 3.63 0.92 -20.71
N GLY A 281 2.81 1.36 -21.68
CA GLY A 281 3.11 1.22 -23.10
C GLY A 281 4.42 1.93 -23.51
N GLY A 282 4.71 3.09 -22.92
CA GLY A 282 5.96 3.81 -23.13
C GLY A 282 7.19 3.06 -22.58
N ILE A 283 7.07 2.43 -21.42
CA ILE A 283 8.15 1.61 -20.83
C ILE A 283 8.45 0.40 -21.72
N ALA A 284 7.42 -0.30 -22.18
CA ALA A 284 7.59 -1.47 -23.06
C ALA A 284 8.30 -1.13 -24.39
N ALA A 285 8.08 0.08 -24.93
CA ALA A 285 8.77 0.54 -26.14
C ALA A 285 10.25 0.83 -25.90
N ASP A 286 10.63 1.33 -24.72
CA ASP A 286 12.02 1.61 -24.35
C ASP A 286 12.83 0.31 -24.12
N HIS A 287 12.17 -0.74 -23.61
CA HIS A 287 12.77 -2.08 -23.44
C HIS A 287 13.07 -2.79 -24.77
N GLN A 288 12.43 -2.43 -25.89
CA GLN A 288 12.75 -3.00 -27.19
C GLN A 288 13.87 -2.27 -27.94
N ALA A 289 14.39 -1.17 -27.35
CA ALA A 289 15.43 -0.35 -27.97
C ALA A 289 16.86 -0.68 -27.48
N TYR A 290 17.03 -1.68 -26.61
CA TYR A 290 18.32 -2.13 -26.06
C TYR A 290 18.62 -3.60 -26.38
#